data_AF-B2WNQ1-F1
#
_entry.id   AF-B2WNQ1-F1
#
_cell.length_a   1.000
_cell.length_b   1.000
_cell.length_c   1.000
_cell.angle_alpha   90.00
_cell.angle_beta   90.00
_cell.angle_gamma   90.00
#
_symmetry.space_group_name_H-M   'P 1'
#
loop_
_entity.id
_entity.type
_entity.pdbx_description
1 polymer ?
#
loop_
_entity_poly.entity_id
_entity_poly.type
_entity_poly.pdbx_seq_one_letter_code
_entity_poly.pdbx_strand_id
1 'polypeptide(L)'
;MTPSFPRSNERHILWVSIDEHTRLIPVDKSSTTHITYQPSPSTARPLYFHPSSIKRIRAHLRSETKGYLNTFTYTGKIYSALHQTIVTTEHLHQTYPFQITYLSSVSAALSHISTKTTAEKKNLLIWLDALQDIHPYTWARAYDSLTHECGAIYPPREEIVWADAKIYDMLAFDRIAEETGTWRPKTCYPGTTAECTLSSANTSVMKRSNSCGGDHVQILRADARGGPKCTEGKYPVDHEDELDETGFYRWFHQDYVTFLVDFGEFRVFVATEGSSGVAATRTPYIVNAIHTLWKDDNADSSTSSTSTTNMIARNATKLPKGYSAARVTPQTTWPQYPQISYSTLTAYALDVYKRLQATGDIGFSSLNVGARLDIGVAPDGKGFFVNEVTRWYGAHQFAVETQEEPYDSVARAFAKAFAETLGAKMRNIEEVNTRVIAKVPSRRRTIAAEETVVKRPRRKGHHNYDLRILG
;
A
#
# COMPACT_ATOMS: atom_id res chain seq x y z
N MET A 1 -12.71 13.52 12.34
CA MET A 1 -11.93 13.74 13.59
C MET A 1 -10.85 12.68 13.67
N THR A 2 -9.58 13.06 13.79
CA THR A 2 -8.49 12.09 14.01
C THR A 2 -8.66 11.45 15.40
N PRO A 3 -8.57 10.12 15.57
CA PRO A 3 -8.72 9.50 16.88
C PRO A 3 -7.75 10.12 17.88
N SER A 4 -8.28 10.65 18.99
CA SER A 4 -7.49 11.28 20.05
C SER A 4 -6.81 10.21 20.90
N PHE A 5 -5.57 9.88 20.54
CA PHE A 5 -4.78 8.90 21.28
C PHE A 5 -4.24 9.51 22.59
N PRO A 6 -4.35 8.84 23.75
CA PRO A 6 -3.81 9.35 25.00
C PRO A 6 -2.29 9.55 24.92
N ARG A 7 -1.80 10.62 25.55
CA ARG A 7 -0.36 10.95 25.62
C ARG A 7 0.34 10.07 26.68
N SER A 8 0.43 8.77 26.45
CA SER A 8 1.32 7.87 27.21
C SER A 8 2.72 7.81 26.57
N ASN A 9 3.74 7.54 27.38
CA ASN A 9 5.13 7.39 26.92
C ASN A 9 5.39 6.05 26.19
N GLU A 10 4.55 5.04 26.41
CA GLU A 10 4.59 3.79 25.65
C GLU A 10 3.24 3.58 24.95
N ARG A 11 3.32 3.44 23.62
CA ARG A 11 2.16 3.20 22.76
C ARG A 11 2.34 1.88 22.05
N HIS A 12 1.30 1.06 22.08
CA HIS A 12 1.32 -0.25 21.45
C HIS A 12 0.46 -0.23 20.20
N ILE A 13 1.06 -0.58 19.07
CA ILE A 13 0.37 -0.80 17.81
C ILE A 13 0.18 -2.31 17.64
N LEU A 14 -1.07 -2.73 17.54
CA LEU A 14 -1.42 -4.07 17.10
C LEU A 14 -1.66 -3.99 15.59
N TRP A 15 -0.70 -4.47 14.80
CA TRP A 15 -0.88 -4.61 13.36
C TRP A 15 -1.66 -5.90 13.11
N VAL A 16 -2.84 -5.80 12.52
CA VAL A 16 -3.79 -6.91 12.38
C VAL A 16 -4.11 -7.10 10.92
N SER A 17 -3.76 -8.28 10.39
CA SER A 17 -4.18 -8.67 9.05
C SER A 17 -5.68 -8.95 9.01
N ILE A 18 -6.35 -8.44 7.98
CA ILE A 18 -7.73 -8.79 7.63
C ILE A 18 -7.71 -9.63 6.35
N ASP A 19 -8.53 -10.68 6.29
CA ASP A 19 -8.66 -11.58 5.13
C ASP A 19 -10.14 -11.96 4.89
N GLU A 20 -10.53 -12.09 3.63
CA GLU A 20 -11.89 -12.38 3.14
C GLU A 20 -12.38 -13.78 3.57
N HIS A 21 -11.47 -14.74 3.73
CA HIS A 21 -11.81 -16.09 4.18
C HIS A 21 -12.15 -16.20 5.68
N THR A 22 -12.33 -15.08 6.38
CA THR A 22 -13.02 -15.10 7.68
C THR A 22 -14.51 -15.47 7.58
N ARG A 23 -15.02 -15.77 6.37
CA ARG A 23 -16.13 -16.71 6.21
C ARG A 23 -15.71 -18.11 6.72
N LEU A 24 -15.98 -18.35 8.01
CA LEU A 24 -16.41 -19.62 8.62
C LEU A 24 -15.47 -20.44 9.53
N ILE A 25 -14.22 -20.10 9.84
CA ILE A 25 -13.47 -20.88 10.85
C ILE A 25 -12.61 -19.99 11.77
N PRO A 26 -12.83 -20.01 13.11
CA PRO A 26 -11.91 -19.44 14.09
C PRO A 26 -10.52 -20.08 13.94
N VAL A 27 -9.47 -19.28 13.87
CA VAL A 27 -8.10 -19.80 13.90
C VAL A 27 -7.79 -20.17 15.35
N ASP A 28 -7.78 -21.48 15.65
CA ASP A 28 -7.68 -22.03 17.01
C ASP A 28 -6.35 -21.73 17.73
N LYS A 29 -5.34 -21.19 17.05
CA LYS A 29 -4.02 -20.91 17.66
C LYS A 29 -3.42 -19.65 17.06
N SER A 30 -3.48 -18.55 17.81
CA SER A 30 -2.69 -17.35 17.53
C SER A 30 -1.44 -17.32 18.40
N SER A 31 -0.31 -16.91 17.82
CA SER A 31 0.94 -16.70 18.57
C SER A 31 1.38 -15.24 18.52
N THR A 32 1.76 -14.70 19.69
CA THR A 32 2.35 -13.37 19.83
C THR A 32 3.85 -13.45 19.57
N THR A 33 4.36 -12.76 18.53
CA THR A 33 5.81 -12.67 18.30
C THR A 33 6.30 -11.24 18.48
N HIS A 34 7.27 -11.07 19.39
CA HIS A 34 8.11 -9.87 19.43
C HIS A 34 9.25 -10.05 18.42
N ILE A 35 9.27 -9.28 17.33
CA ILE A 35 10.41 -9.25 16.43
C ILE A 35 11.56 -8.54 17.17
N THR A 36 12.37 -9.30 17.90
CA THR A 36 13.58 -8.75 18.52
C THR A 36 14.65 -8.62 17.45
N TYR A 37 14.89 -7.38 17.06
CA TYR A 37 15.86 -6.99 16.05
C TYR A 37 17.25 -6.80 16.64
N GLN A 38 18.28 -7.25 15.92
CA GLN A 38 19.68 -6.95 16.19
C GLN A 38 20.25 -6.19 14.99
N PRO A 39 20.67 -4.91 15.15
CA PRO A 39 21.30 -4.19 14.07
C PRO A 39 22.64 -4.84 13.69
N SER A 40 22.84 -5.12 12.41
CA SER A 40 24.18 -5.42 11.87
C SER A 40 24.85 -4.09 11.51
N PRO A 41 26.08 -3.83 11.99
CA PRO A 41 26.77 -2.56 11.75
C PRO A 41 27.28 -2.36 10.31
N SER A 42 26.96 -3.24 9.34
CA SER A 42 27.72 -3.33 8.08
C SER A 42 26.93 -3.33 6.77
N THR A 43 25.61 -3.08 6.73
CA THR A 43 24.86 -3.10 5.46
C THR A 43 24.23 -1.76 5.10
N ALA A 44 24.56 -1.27 3.90
CA ALA A 44 23.95 -0.10 3.25
C ALA A 44 22.45 -0.27 2.92
N ARG A 45 21.90 -1.47 3.07
CA ARG A 45 20.47 -1.77 2.92
C ARG A 45 19.75 -1.74 4.27
N PRO A 46 18.51 -1.22 4.35
CA PRO A 46 17.72 -1.27 5.56
C PRO A 46 17.46 -2.73 5.94
N LEU A 47 17.62 -2.99 7.22
CA LEU A 47 17.69 -4.34 7.76
C LEU A 47 16.35 -5.11 7.69
N TYR A 48 15.22 -4.45 7.37
CA TYR A 48 13.95 -5.13 7.07
C TYR A 48 13.88 -5.70 5.65
N PHE A 49 14.69 -5.23 4.70
CA PHE A 49 14.87 -5.90 3.40
C PHE A 49 15.86 -7.07 3.46
N HIS A 50 16.47 -7.31 4.63
CA HIS A 50 17.35 -8.47 4.78
C HIS A 50 16.53 -9.76 4.61
N PRO A 51 17.01 -10.74 3.82
CA PRO A 51 16.27 -11.97 3.55
C PRO A 51 15.81 -12.72 4.81
N SER A 52 16.58 -12.64 5.91
CA SER A 52 16.18 -13.25 7.19
C SER A 52 14.98 -12.55 7.84
N SER A 53 14.89 -11.22 7.75
CA SER A 53 13.77 -10.43 8.29
C SER A 53 12.51 -10.74 7.50
N ILE A 54 12.59 -10.73 6.17
CA ILE A 54 11.51 -11.14 5.26
C ILE A 54 11.07 -12.58 5.56
N LYS A 55 12.02 -13.51 5.71
CA LYS A 55 11.73 -14.91 6.03
C LYS A 55 10.99 -15.06 7.37
N ARG A 56 11.35 -14.30 8.40
CA ARG A 56 10.68 -14.32 9.71
C ARG A 56 9.26 -13.77 9.63
N ILE A 57 9.08 -12.61 9.00
CA ILE A 57 7.76 -12.00 8.79
C ILE A 57 6.87 -12.96 8.00
N ARG A 58 7.39 -13.50 6.89
CA ARG A 58 6.69 -14.53 6.10
C ARG A 58 6.35 -15.76 6.93
N ALA A 59 7.29 -16.33 7.70
CA ALA A 59 7.03 -17.54 8.48
C ALA A 59 5.92 -17.34 9.51
N HIS A 60 5.91 -16.17 10.16
CA HIS A 60 4.87 -15.79 11.13
C HIS A 60 3.50 -15.72 10.45
N LEU A 61 3.40 -14.94 9.37
CA LEU A 61 2.16 -14.79 8.62
C LEU A 61 1.72 -16.12 7.95
N ARG A 62 2.65 -16.97 7.51
CA ARG A 62 2.38 -18.25 6.79
C ARG A 62 1.84 -19.34 7.69
N SER A 63 2.12 -19.26 8.99
CA SER A 63 1.77 -20.35 9.91
C SER A 63 0.26 -20.50 10.12
N GLU A 64 -0.53 -19.48 9.77
CA GLU A 64 -1.99 -19.45 10.01
C GLU A 64 -2.85 -19.31 8.75
N THR A 65 -2.31 -18.83 7.61
CA THR A 65 -3.04 -18.66 6.35
C THR A 65 -2.50 -19.62 5.26
N LYS A 66 -3.08 -20.82 5.18
CA LYS A 66 -2.84 -21.75 4.06
C LYS A 66 -3.46 -21.19 2.78
N GLY A 67 -2.78 -20.31 2.05
CA GLY A 67 -3.18 -19.99 0.67
C GLY A 67 -2.62 -18.71 0.08
N TYR A 68 -2.62 -17.60 0.82
CA TYR A 68 -2.59 -16.29 0.16
C TYR A 68 -1.34 -15.43 0.38
N LEU A 69 -0.29 -15.93 1.03
CA LEU A 69 0.98 -15.17 1.20
C LEU A 69 1.78 -14.88 -0.08
N ASN A 70 1.21 -15.13 -1.26
CA ASN A 70 1.67 -14.54 -2.51
C ASN A 70 1.29 -13.05 -2.64
N THR A 71 0.36 -12.51 -1.85
CA THR A 71 -0.06 -11.09 -1.88
C THR A 71 0.85 -10.16 -1.07
N PHE A 72 1.46 -10.65 0.02
CA PHE A 72 2.33 -9.83 0.88
C PHE A 72 3.78 -9.74 0.42
N THR A 73 4.15 -10.53 -0.56
CA THR A 73 5.44 -10.40 -1.23
C THR A 73 5.30 -10.69 -2.71
N TYR A 74 5.54 -9.67 -3.53
CA TYR A 74 5.61 -9.86 -4.97
C TYR A 74 6.74 -10.87 -5.26
N THR A 75 6.42 -11.98 -5.92
CA THR A 75 7.42 -13.00 -6.27
C THR A 75 7.95 -12.72 -7.66
N GLY A 76 9.17 -12.18 -7.75
CA GLY A 76 9.90 -11.96 -8.99
C GLY A 76 11.32 -11.48 -8.73
N LYS A 77 12.24 -11.67 -9.68
CA LYS A 77 13.67 -11.25 -9.59
C LYS A 77 13.85 -9.74 -9.35
N ILE A 78 12.79 -8.94 -9.54
CA ILE A 78 12.79 -7.47 -9.47
C ILE A 78 11.90 -6.95 -8.32
N TYR A 79 11.05 -7.81 -7.72
CA TYR A 79 9.95 -7.39 -6.85
C TYR A 79 9.94 -8.06 -5.48
N SER A 80 11.07 -8.44 -4.88
CA SER A 80 11.07 -9.04 -3.53
C SER A 80 10.77 -8.02 -2.42
N ALA A 81 9.68 -7.25 -2.51
CA ALA A 81 9.31 -6.23 -1.54
C ALA A 81 8.28 -6.77 -0.53
N LEU A 82 8.45 -6.37 0.72
CA LEU A 82 7.40 -6.44 1.73
C LEU A 82 6.29 -5.44 1.37
N HIS A 83 5.07 -5.73 1.79
CA HIS A 83 3.95 -4.80 1.70
C HIS A 83 4.26 -3.45 2.35
N GLN A 84 3.65 -2.37 1.86
CA GLN A 84 4.00 -0.99 2.29
C GLN A 84 3.78 -0.74 3.75
N THR A 85 2.66 -1.23 4.24
CA THR A 85 2.29 -1.08 5.63
C THR A 85 3.33 -1.75 6.52
N ILE A 86 3.78 -2.97 6.20
CA ILE A 86 4.83 -3.66 6.94
C ILE A 86 6.10 -2.81 7.02
N VAL A 87 6.61 -2.29 5.90
CA VAL A 87 7.81 -1.45 5.89
C VAL A 87 7.61 -0.16 6.69
N THR A 88 6.43 0.46 6.57
CA THR A 88 6.06 1.67 7.30
C THR A 88 5.96 1.40 8.82
N THR A 89 5.36 0.28 9.20
CA THR A 89 5.23 -0.19 10.57
C THR A 89 6.62 -0.47 11.18
N GLU A 90 7.53 -1.09 10.44
CA GLU A 90 8.92 -1.29 10.90
C GLU A 90 9.65 0.04 11.12
N HIS A 91 9.47 1.05 10.24
CA HIS A 91 9.98 2.40 10.47
C HIS A 91 9.43 3.02 11.76
N LEU A 92 8.14 2.84 12.04
CA LEU A 92 7.53 3.30 13.30
C LEU A 92 8.17 2.62 14.51
N HIS A 93 8.39 1.30 14.45
CA HIS A 93 8.96 0.55 15.57
C HIS A 93 10.39 0.99 15.90
N GLN A 94 11.19 1.25 14.87
CA GLN A 94 12.62 1.56 15.01
C GLN A 94 12.85 3.02 15.40
N THR A 95 12.07 3.93 14.81
CA THR A 95 12.35 5.38 14.87
C THR A 95 11.54 6.09 15.95
N TYR A 96 10.38 5.54 16.33
CA TYR A 96 9.41 6.18 17.21
C TYR A 96 9.10 5.28 18.43
N PRO A 97 8.56 5.81 19.54
CA PRO A 97 8.30 5.05 20.77
C PRO A 97 7.11 4.07 20.67
N PHE A 98 6.89 3.48 19.50
CA PHE A 98 5.88 2.44 19.30
C PHE A 98 6.46 1.05 19.53
N GLN A 99 5.78 0.26 20.36
CA GLN A 99 5.94 -1.19 20.33
C GLN A 99 4.91 -1.77 19.37
N ILE A 100 5.32 -2.73 18.56
CA ILE A 100 4.48 -3.27 17.50
C ILE A 100 4.35 -4.77 17.68
N THR A 101 3.10 -5.24 17.62
CA THR A 101 2.76 -6.66 17.63
C THR A 101 2.02 -6.99 16.34
N TYR A 102 2.54 -7.97 15.60
CA TYR A 102 1.92 -8.45 14.37
C TYR A 102 0.99 -9.63 14.65
N LEU A 103 -0.25 -9.52 14.18
CA LEU A 103 -1.32 -10.47 14.42
C LEU A 103 -1.94 -10.86 13.08
N SER A 104 -2.17 -12.15 12.92
CA SER A 104 -2.66 -12.80 11.71
C SER A 104 -4.16 -12.61 11.45
N SER A 105 -4.95 -12.24 12.48
CA SER A 105 -6.40 -12.15 12.40
C SER A 105 -7.02 -11.29 13.50
N VAL A 106 -8.29 -10.93 13.31
CA VAL A 106 -9.13 -10.30 14.35
C VAL A 106 -9.25 -11.18 15.60
N SER A 107 -9.37 -12.50 15.45
CA SER A 107 -9.43 -13.43 16.59
C SER A 107 -8.13 -13.46 17.40
N ALA A 108 -6.98 -13.41 16.73
CA ALA A 108 -5.68 -13.27 17.36
C ALA A 108 -5.57 -11.95 18.15
N ALA A 109 -6.09 -10.86 17.59
CA ALA A 109 -6.16 -9.58 18.29
C ALA A 109 -7.03 -9.64 19.54
N LEU A 110 -8.23 -10.21 19.46
CA LEU A 110 -9.11 -10.38 20.62
C LEU A 110 -8.46 -11.23 21.72
N SER A 111 -7.79 -12.32 21.33
CA SER A 111 -7.05 -13.17 22.27
C SER A 111 -5.89 -12.43 22.94
N HIS A 112 -5.16 -11.59 22.20
CA HIS A 112 -4.11 -10.75 22.77
C HIS A 112 -4.70 -9.72 23.75
N ILE A 113 -5.78 -9.06 23.34
CA ILE A 113 -6.44 -7.98 24.09
C ILE A 113 -7.10 -8.48 25.37
N SER A 114 -7.65 -9.70 25.38
CA SER A 114 -8.31 -10.27 26.57
C SER A 114 -7.36 -10.43 27.76
N THR A 115 -6.04 -10.50 27.50
CA THR A 115 -5.00 -10.56 28.54
C THR A 115 -4.64 -9.18 29.13
N LYS A 116 -5.20 -8.09 28.60
CA LYS A 116 -4.87 -6.70 28.98
C LYS A 116 -5.89 -6.10 29.93
N THR A 117 -5.42 -5.27 30.84
CA THR A 117 -6.27 -4.44 31.71
C THR A 117 -6.98 -3.34 30.92
N THR A 118 -8.07 -2.80 31.45
CA THR A 118 -8.80 -1.68 30.83
C THR A 118 -7.92 -0.46 30.54
N ALA A 119 -6.94 -0.17 31.42
CA ALA A 119 -6.00 0.93 31.21
C ALA A 119 -5.04 0.65 30.05
N GLU A 120 -4.54 -0.58 29.93
CA GLU A 120 -3.70 -0.98 28.80
C GLU A 120 -4.48 -0.97 27.49
N LYS A 121 -5.72 -1.47 27.47
CA LYS A 121 -6.60 -1.46 26.28
C LYS A 121 -6.75 -0.06 25.69
N LYS A 122 -6.92 0.98 26.54
CA LYS A 122 -7.01 2.38 26.11
C LYS A 122 -5.74 2.92 25.44
N ASN A 123 -4.59 2.28 25.65
CA ASN A 123 -3.32 2.64 25.02
C ASN A 123 -2.98 1.78 23.79
N LEU A 124 -3.91 0.91 23.35
CA LEU A 124 -3.76 0.12 22.14
C LEU A 124 -4.30 0.89 20.93
N LEU A 125 -3.47 1.00 19.90
CA LEU A 125 -3.87 1.35 18.54
C LEU A 125 -3.93 0.06 17.74
N ILE A 126 -5.11 -0.30 17.24
CA ILE A 126 -5.21 -1.39 16.28
C ILE A 126 -5.03 -0.80 14.89
N TRP A 127 -3.98 -1.20 14.18
CA TRP A 127 -3.83 -0.92 12.76
C TRP A 127 -4.33 -2.13 11.98
N LEU A 128 -5.50 -1.98 11.37
CA LEU A 128 -6.08 -2.93 10.44
C LEU A 128 -5.37 -2.79 9.08
N ASP A 129 -4.61 -3.82 8.73
CA ASP A 129 -4.03 -3.97 7.41
C ASP A 129 -4.94 -4.83 6.55
N ALA A 130 -5.29 -4.28 5.39
CA ALA A 130 -6.16 -4.91 4.43
C ALA A 130 -5.67 -4.62 3.02
N LEU A 131 -5.81 -5.62 2.17
CA LEU A 131 -5.61 -5.46 0.73
C LEU A 131 -6.80 -4.69 0.15
N GLN A 132 -6.59 -4.03 -0.99
CA GLN A 132 -7.59 -3.17 -1.67
C GLN A 132 -8.81 -3.90 -2.23
N ASP A 133 -8.95 -5.21 -1.96
CA ASP A 133 -10.02 -6.07 -2.48
C ASP A 133 -10.75 -6.80 -1.35
N ILE A 134 -10.68 -6.32 -0.09
CA ILE A 134 -11.44 -6.94 1.00
C ILE A 134 -12.91 -6.57 0.91
N HIS A 135 -13.78 -7.58 0.91
CA HIS A 135 -15.21 -7.41 0.95
C HIS A 135 -15.65 -6.51 2.14
N PRO A 136 -16.50 -5.47 1.92
CA PRO A 136 -16.90 -4.51 2.97
C PRO A 136 -17.49 -5.14 4.25
N TYR A 137 -18.15 -6.28 4.12
CA TYR A 137 -18.63 -7.06 5.28
C TYR A 137 -17.51 -7.48 6.24
N THR A 138 -16.35 -7.85 5.71
CA THR A 138 -15.18 -8.27 6.49
C THR A 138 -14.65 -7.10 7.31
N TRP A 139 -14.59 -5.91 6.70
CA TRP A 139 -14.29 -4.67 7.41
C TRP A 139 -15.28 -4.40 8.54
N ALA A 140 -16.57 -4.42 8.23
CA ALA A 140 -17.62 -4.16 9.22
C ALA A 140 -17.48 -5.09 10.43
N ARG A 141 -17.28 -6.40 10.21
CA ARG A 141 -17.05 -7.37 11.28
C ARG A 141 -15.80 -7.07 12.11
N ALA A 142 -14.69 -6.69 11.47
CA ALA A 142 -13.47 -6.33 12.20
C ALA A 142 -13.71 -5.12 13.11
N TYR A 143 -14.35 -4.06 12.61
CA TYR A 143 -14.72 -2.90 13.42
C TYR A 143 -15.68 -3.27 14.55
N ASP A 144 -16.76 -3.98 14.27
CA ASP A 144 -17.76 -4.36 15.26
C ASP A 144 -17.15 -5.23 16.38
N SER A 145 -16.15 -6.05 16.05
CA SER A 145 -15.44 -6.90 17.02
C SER A 145 -14.45 -6.12 17.89
N LEU A 146 -13.81 -5.07 17.36
CA LEU A 146 -12.63 -4.46 17.98
C LEU A 146 -12.87 -3.07 18.57
N THR A 147 -13.93 -2.36 18.16
CA THR A 147 -14.15 -0.94 18.50
C THR A 147 -14.24 -0.70 20.01
N HIS A 148 -14.76 -1.67 20.76
CA HIS A 148 -14.90 -1.57 22.22
C HIS A 148 -13.74 -2.20 23.01
N GLU A 149 -12.75 -2.75 22.30
CA GLU A 149 -11.65 -3.53 22.88
C GLU A 149 -10.31 -2.77 22.89
N CYS A 150 -10.24 -1.59 22.28
CA CYS A 150 -9.00 -0.81 22.15
C CYS A 150 -9.24 0.70 22.30
N GLY A 151 -8.16 1.48 22.35
CA GLY A 151 -8.22 2.93 22.43
C GLY A 151 -8.57 3.58 21.09
N ALA A 152 -8.07 3.01 19.99
CA ALA A 152 -8.39 3.48 18.64
C ALA A 152 -8.14 2.38 17.61
N ILE A 153 -8.85 2.49 16.49
CA ILE A 153 -8.63 1.68 15.28
C ILE A 153 -8.16 2.61 14.16
N TYR A 154 -7.19 2.14 13.39
CA TYR A 154 -6.67 2.78 12.20
C TYR A 154 -6.70 1.81 11.01
N PRO A 155 -7.19 2.21 9.83
CA PRO A 155 -7.86 3.49 9.56
C PRO A 155 -9.18 3.60 10.35
N PRO A 156 -9.75 4.79 10.54
CA PRO A 156 -11.11 4.93 11.07
C PRO A 156 -12.14 4.23 10.19
N ARG A 157 -13.25 3.77 10.76
CA ARG A 157 -14.32 3.07 10.01
C ARG A 157 -14.84 3.91 8.85
N GLU A 158 -15.01 5.21 9.10
CA GLU A 158 -15.46 6.16 8.11
C GLU A 158 -14.43 6.36 7.00
N GLU A 159 -13.13 6.21 7.28
CA GLU A 159 -12.12 6.27 6.22
C GLU A 159 -12.30 5.10 5.25
N ILE A 160 -12.39 3.87 5.77
CA ILE A 160 -12.51 2.66 4.95
C ILE A 160 -13.78 2.65 4.12
N VAL A 161 -14.94 2.92 4.74
CA VAL A 161 -16.23 2.86 4.04
C VAL A 161 -16.26 3.80 2.83
N TRP A 162 -15.64 4.98 2.96
CA TRP A 162 -15.62 5.97 1.90
C TRP A 162 -14.48 5.73 0.90
N ALA A 163 -13.33 5.24 1.37
CA ALA A 163 -12.19 4.92 0.51
C ALA A 163 -12.47 3.76 -0.44
N ASP A 164 -13.18 2.75 0.05
CA ASP A 164 -13.51 1.55 -0.70
C ASP A 164 -14.65 1.78 -1.69
N ALA A 165 -15.31 2.94 -1.64
CA ALA A 165 -16.31 3.38 -2.59
C ALA A 165 -15.76 4.56 -3.42
N LYS A 166 -14.91 4.26 -4.41
CA LYS A 166 -14.21 5.22 -5.30
C LYS A 166 -15.08 6.37 -5.82
N ILE A 167 -16.40 6.16 -5.89
CA ILE A 167 -17.41 7.17 -6.27
C ILE A 167 -17.27 8.47 -5.45
N TYR A 168 -17.03 8.38 -4.15
CA TYR A 168 -16.93 9.58 -3.31
C TYR A 168 -15.69 10.43 -3.63
N ASP A 169 -14.57 9.76 -3.90
CA ASP A 169 -13.36 10.44 -4.38
C ASP A 169 -13.62 11.10 -5.73
N MET A 170 -14.35 10.42 -6.63
CA MET A 170 -14.68 10.97 -7.95
C MET A 170 -15.54 12.23 -7.83
N LEU A 171 -16.52 12.26 -6.93
CA LEU A 171 -17.34 13.45 -6.67
C LEU A 171 -16.51 14.61 -6.11
N ALA A 172 -15.54 14.33 -5.23
CA ALA A 172 -14.62 15.35 -4.75
C ALA A 172 -13.75 15.91 -5.89
N PHE A 173 -13.30 15.06 -6.81
CA PHE A 173 -12.54 15.49 -7.99
C PHE A 173 -13.41 16.29 -8.98
N ASP A 174 -14.69 15.94 -9.16
CA ASP A 174 -15.65 16.75 -9.93
C ASP A 174 -15.71 18.18 -9.42
N ARG A 175 -15.96 18.33 -8.12
CA ARG A 175 -16.06 19.64 -7.48
C ARG A 175 -14.76 20.43 -7.60
N ILE A 176 -13.61 19.80 -7.36
CA ILE A 176 -12.30 20.46 -7.51
C ILE A 176 -12.06 20.90 -8.96
N ALA A 177 -12.41 20.06 -9.93
CA ALA A 177 -12.25 20.38 -11.35
C ALA A 177 -13.12 21.58 -11.75
N GLU A 178 -14.37 21.61 -11.30
CA GLU A 178 -15.30 22.73 -11.49
C GLU A 178 -14.76 24.02 -10.86
N GLU A 179 -14.32 23.98 -9.60
CA GLU A 179 -13.76 25.14 -8.88
C GLU A 179 -12.48 25.70 -9.53
N THR A 180 -11.67 24.83 -10.11
CA THR A 180 -10.36 25.20 -10.69
C THR A 180 -10.41 25.43 -12.20
N GLY A 181 -11.55 25.17 -12.84
CA GLY A 181 -11.66 25.19 -14.29
C GLY A 181 -10.75 24.16 -14.98
N THR A 182 -10.39 23.07 -14.31
CA THR A 182 -9.56 22.01 -14.90
C THR A 182 -10.42 20.96 -15.57
N TRP A 183 -9.89 20.33 -16.61
CA TRP A 183 -10.58 19.25 -17.31
C TRP A 183 -10.55 17.96 -16.47
N ARG A 184 -11.66 17.22 -16.46
CA ARG A 184 -11.67 15.81 -16.02
C ARG A 184 -12.62 14.98 -16.89
N PRO A 185 -12.47 13.64 -16.89
CA PRO A 185 -13.39 12.74 -17.59
C PRO A 185 -14.81 12.86 -17.01
N LYS A 186 -15.82 12.96 -17.87
CA LYS A 186 -17.22 12.97 -17.40
C LYS A 186 -17.54 11.63 -16.78
N THR A 187 -18.31 11.65 -15.69
CA THR A 187 -18.70 10.44 -14.95
C THR A 187 -20.21 10.44 -14.72
N CYS A 188 -20.90 9.37 -15.14
CA CYS A 188 -22.28 9.09 -14.72
C CYS A 188 -22.23 8.20 -13.47
N TYR A 189 -22.90 8.65 -12.41
CA TYR A 189 -22.97 7.92 -11.14
C TYR A 189 -24.23 7.05 -11.06
N PRO A 190 -24.16 5.87 -10.45
CA PRO A 190 -25.33 5.01 -10.26
C PRO A 190 -26.34 5.65 -9.30
N GLY A 191 -27.64 5.44 -9.57
CA GLY A 191 -28.74 5.92 -8.72
C GLY A 191 -29.09 7.40 -8.90
N THR A 192 -28.55 8.09 -9.91
CA THR A 192 -29.01 9.42 -10.30
C THR A 192 -30.23 9.29 -11.22
N THR A 193 -31.27 10.09 -10.99
CA THR A 193 -32.49 10.11 -11.83
C THR A 193 -32.28 10.71 -13.23
N ALA A 194 -31.11 11.27 -13.51
CA ALA A 194 -30.74 11.82 -14.80
C ALA A 194 -30.30 10.71 -15.76
N GLU A 195 -30.68 10.83 -17.04
CA GLU A 195 -30.17 9.95 -18.10
C GLU A 195 -28.65 10.06 -18.17
N CYS A 196 -27.96 8.90 -18.26
CA CYS A 196 -26.51 8.92 -18.39
C CYS A 196 -26.09 9.52 -19.73
N THR A 197 -25.35 10.62 -19.66
CA THR A 197 -24.82 11.37 -20.82
C THR A 197 -23.83 10.59 -21.66
N LEU A 198 -23.28 9.48 -21.14
CA LEU A 198 -22.34 8.61 -21.83
C LEU A 198 -23.02 7.41 -22.52
N SER A 199 -24.34 7.29 -22.42
CA SER A 199 -25.11 6.20 -23.06
C SER A 199 -25.03 6.20 -24.60
N SER A 200 -24.68 7.34 -25.20
CA SER A 200 -24.50 7.51 -26.65
C SER A 200 -23.03 7.59 -27.07
N ALA A 201 -22.08 7.47 -26.14
CA ALA A 201 -20.66 7.55 -26.45
C ALA A 201 -20.19 6.32 -27.25
N ASN A 202 -19.39 6.55 -28.32
CA ASN A 202 -18.82 5.46 -29.12
C ASN A 202 -17.88 4.56 -28.31
N THR A 203 -17.18 5.12 -27.32
CA THR A 203 -16.31 4.38 -26.42
C THR A 203 -16.33 5.03 -25.05
N SER A 204 -16.39 4.20 -24.02
CA SER A 204 -16.48 4.63 -22.63
C SER A 204 -15.99 3.53 -21.70
N VAL A 205 -15.91 3.79 -20.40
CA VAL A 205 -15.37 2.85 -19.42
C VAL A 205 -16.35 2.64 -18.28
N MET A 206 -16.59 1.39 -17.93
CA MET A 206 -17.28 1.00 -16.72
C MET A 206 -16.28 0.55 -15.66
N LYS A 207 -16.45 1.05 -14.43
CA LYS A 207 -15.58 0.75 -13.30
C LYS A 207 -16.42 0.32 -12.10
N ARG A 208 -15.98 -0.72 -11.39
CA ARG A 208 -16.55 -1.09 -10.10
C ARG A 208 -16.06 -0.13 -9.01
N SER A 209 -16.92 0.20 -8.06
CA SER A 209 -16.64 1.15 -6.97
C SER A 209 -15.54 0.67 -6.03
N ASN A 210 -15.34 -0.65 -5.95
CA ASN A 210 -14.31 -1.31 -5.15
C ASN A 210 -13.59 -2.35 -6.01
N SER A 211 -12.30 -2.12 -6.29
CA SER A 211 -11.42 -3.04 -7.01
C SER A 211 -10.01 -2.47 -7.05
N CYS A 212 -9.01 -3.34 -7.04
CA CYS A 212 -7.63 -3.04 -7.35
C CYS A 212 -7.26 -3.42 -8.79
N GLY A 213 -6.05 -3.03 -9.22
CA GLY A 213 -5.34 -3.63 -10.35
C GLY A 213 -5.93 -3.43 -11.74
N GLY A 214 -7.08 -2.76 -11.87
CA GLY A 214 -7.84 -2.70 -13.11
C GLY A 214 -8.72 -3.93 -13.36
N ASP A 215 -8.84 -4.84 -12.39
CA ASP A 215 -9.53 -6.13 -12.55
C ASP A 215 -11.01 -5.98 -12.94
N HIS A 216 -11.66 -4.94 -12.39
CA HIS A 216 -13.07 -4.63 -12.64
C HIS A 216 -13.23 -3.33 -13.43
N VAL A 217 -12.42 -3.19 -14.48
CA VAL A 217 -12.53 -2.13 -15.48
C VAL A 217 -12.94 -2.74 -16.83
N GLN A 218 -14.06 -2.28 -17.37
CA GLN A 218 -14.59 -2.73 -18.65
C GLN A 218 -14.57 -1.58 -19.66
N ILE A 219 -13.99 -1.82 -20.83
CA ILE A 219 -14.06 -0.86 -21.94
C ILE A 219 -15.31 -1.18 -22.76
N LEU A 220 -16.26 -0.25 -22.77
CA LEU A 220 -17.48 -0.35 -23.57
C LEU A 220 -17.27 0.32 -24.91
N ARG A 221 -17.56 -0.40 -26.00
CA ARG A 221 -17.57 0.13 -27.37
C ARG A 221 -18.97 -0.01 -27.93
N ALA A 222 -19.41 0.99 -28.68
CA ALA A 222 -20.66 0.89 -29.41
C ALA A 222 -20.58 -0.29 -30.39
N ASP A 223 -21.40 -1.32 -30.18
CA ASP A 223 -21.60 -2.36 -31.17
C ASP A 223 -22.65 -1.92 -32.20
N ALA A 224 -22.73 -2.62 -33.33
CA ALA A 224 -23.71 -2.33 -34.39
C ALA A 224 -25.18 -2.47 -33.94
N ARG A 225 -25.44 -2.94 -32.71
CA ARG A 225 -26.76 -3.21 -32.13
C ARG A 225 -27.09 -2.32 -30.91
N GLY A 226 -26.19 -1.43 -30.48
CA GLY A 226 -26.40 -0.45 -29.43
C GLY A 226 -26.58 -0.99 -28.01
N GLY A 227 -25.97 -2.13 -27.64
CA GLY A 227 -26.10 -2.73 -26.29
C GLY A 227 -24.92 -2.48 -25.34
N PRO A 228 -25.06 -2.80 -24.04
CA PRO A 228 -26.08 -2.28 -23.12
C PRO A 228 -25.72 -0.85 -22.69
N LYS A 229 -26.65 0.06 -22.93
CA LYS A 229 -26.65 1.42 -22.42
C LYS A 229 -26.91 1.36 -20.92
N CYS A 230 -26.22 2.21 -20.16
CA CYS A 230 -26.40 2.45 -18.72
C CYS A 230 -27.88 2.37 -18.31
N THR A 231 -28.38 1.18 -18.01
CA THR A 231 -29.78 0.94 -17.64
C THR A 231 -29.77 0.34 -16.26
N GLU A 232 -30.65 0.87 -15.41
CA GLU A 232 -30.84 0.45 -14.03
C GLU A 232 -30.94 -1.09 -13.97
N GLY A 233 -29.94 -1.72 -13.35
CA GLY A 233 -30.06 -3.09 -12.84
C GLY A 233 -29.64 -4.25 -13.75
N LYS A 234 -29.09 -4.03 -14.95
CA LYS A 234 -28.54 -5.14 -15.77
C LYS A 234 -27.24 -4.74 -16.48
N TYR A 235 -26.15 -4.69 -15.71
CA TYR A 235 -24.82 -4.63 -16.29
C TYR A 235 -24.43 -6.02 -16.84
N PRO A 236 -23.76 -6.10 -18.00
CA PRO A 236 -23.26 -7.37 -18.53
C PRO A 236 -22.07 -7.79 -17.68
N VAL A 237 -22.34 -8.43 -16.55
CA VAL A 237 -21.28 -8.93 -15.69
C VAL A 237 -21.16 -10.42 -15.95
N ASP A 238 -20.16 -10.76 -16.76
CA ASP A 238 -19.64 -12.12 -16.81
C ASP A 238 -18.91 -12.33 -15.47
N HIS A 239 -19.50 -13.07 -14.51
CA HIS A 239 -18.83 -14.00 -13.58
C HIS A 239 -19.78 -14.43 -12.44
N GLU A 240 -19.68 -15.70 -12.04
CA GLU A 240 -20.43 -16.34 -10.94
C GLU A 240 -20.20 -15.69 -9.57
N ASP A 241 -19.17 -14.85 -9.42
CA ASP A 241 -18.83 -14.15 -8.17
C ASP A 241 -19.89 -13.11 -7.74
N GLU A 242 -20.66 -12.53 -8.67
CA GLU A 242 -21.59 -11.44 -8.35
C GLU A 242 -23.01 -11.89 -7.93
N LEU A 243 -23.37 -13.17 -8.11
CA LEU A 243 -24.71 -13.67 -7.75
C LEU A 243 -24.95 -13.65 -6.23
N ASP A 244 -23.88 -13.70 -5.43
CA ASP A 244 -23.93 -13.64 -3.95
C ASP A 244 -23.72 -12.22 -3.37
N GLU A 245 -23.46 -11.20 -4.22
CA GLU A 245 -22.96 -9.88 -3.80
C GLU A 245 -23.90 -8.70 -4.15
N THR A 246 -25.13 -9.02 -4.59
CA THR A 246 -26.11 -8.03 -5.06
C THR A 246 -26.33 -6.89 -4.04
N GLY A 247 -25.82 -5.70 -4.37
CA GLY A 247 -26.06 -4.44 -3.63
C GLY A 247 -24.84 -3.79 -2.97
N PHE A 248 -23.71 -4.50 -2.81
CA PHE A 248 -22.51 -3.93 -2.16
C PHE A 248 -21.66 -3.10 -3.12
N TYR A 249 -21.37 -3.64 -4.29
CA TYR A 249 -20.58 -2.97 -5.29
C TYR A 249 -21.46 -2.14 -6.22
N ARG A 250 -20.99 -0.94 -6.53
CA ARG A 250 -21.64 -0.04 -7.47
C ARG A 250 -20.77 0.11 -8.69
N TRP A 251 -21.39 0.02 -9.86
CA TRP A 251 -20.71 0.32 -11.10
C TRP A 251 -20.98 1.77 -11.50
N PHE A 252 -19.94 2.47 -11.96
CA PHE A 252 -20.08 3.82 -12.52
C PHE A 252 -19.47 3.89 -13.91
N HIS A 253 -19.99 4.82 -14.71
CA HIS A 253 -19.66 4.96 -16.13
C HIS A 253 -18.86 6.25 -16.32
N GLN A 254 -17.73 6.19 -17.03
CA GLN A 254 -16.84 7.31 -17.21
C GLN A 254 -16.36 7.42 -18.66
N ASP A 255 -16.03 8.64 -19.09
CA ASP A 255 -15.41 8.91 -20.38
C ASP A 255 -14.17 8.03 -20.58
N TYR A 256 -14.01 7.50 -21.79
CA TYR A 256 -12.77 6.83 -22.19
C TYR A 256 -11.70 7.88 -22.50
N VAL A 257 -10.60 7.85 -21.75
CA VAL A 257 -9.47 8.76 -21.94
C VAL A 257 -8.35 8.03 -22.64
N THR A 258 -8.23 8.22 -23.96
CA THR A 258 -7.18 7.58 -24.77
C THR A 258 -5.78 7.84 -24.22
N PHE A 259 -5.55 9.02 -23.63
CA PHE A 259 -4.28 9.40 -23.04
C PHE A 259 -3.85 8.49 -21.87
N LEU A 260 -4.78 7.96 -21.06
CA LEU A 260 -4.44 6.99 -20.01
C LEU A 260 -3.91 5.67 -20.58
N VAL A 261 -4.25 5.34 -21.82
CA VAL A 261 -3.77 4.12 -22.50
C VAL A 261 -2.46 4.40 -23.22
N ASP A 262 -2.39 5.47 -24.00
CA ASP A 262 -1.24 5.77 -24.86
C ASP A 262 -0.05 6.36 -24.10
N PHE A 263 -0.34 7.23 -23.12
CA PHE A 263 0.67 7.88 -22.31
C PHE A 263 0.83 7.21 -20.95
N GLY A 264 -0.25 6.65 -20.40
CA GLY A 264 -0.27 6.13 -19.04
C GLY A 264 -0.65 7.19 -18.00
N GLU A 265 -0.23 6.96 -16.77
CA GLU A 265 -0.55 7.82 -15.62
C GLU A 265 0.71 8.15 -14.81
N PHE A 266 0.69 9.29 -14.14
CA PHE A 266 1.63 9.59 -13.07
C PHE A 266 1.09 9.06 -11.76
N ARG A 267 1.92 8.44 -10.94
CA ARG A 267 1.59 8.14 -9.55
C ARG A 267 2.44 8.97 -8.63
N VAL A 268 1.81 9.93 -7.96
CA VAL A 268 2.47 10.95 -7.15
C VAL A 268 2.21 10.66 -5.68
N PHE A 269 3.27 10.38 -4.94
CA PHE A 269 3.23 10.09 -3.51
C PHE A 269 3.35 11.38 -2.72
N VAL A 270 2.32 11.69 -1.94
CA VAL A 270 2.22 12.89 -1.12
C VAL A 270 2.21 12.47 0.34
N ALA A 271 3.14 12.98 1.13
CA ALA A 271 3.10 12.89 2.60
C ALA A 271 2.89 14.28 3.18
N THR A 272 2.69 14.33 4.49
CA THR A 272 2.43 15.59 5.20
C THR A 272 3.39 15.79 6.35
N GLU A 273 3.55 17.03 6.77
CA GLU A 273 4.31 17.40 7.97
C GLU A 273 3.52 18.38 8.83
N GLY A 274 3.80 18.36 10.14
CA GLY A 274 3.19 19.31 11.07
C GLY A 274 3.62 20.74 10.74
N SER A 275 2.66 21.64 10.56
CA SER A 275 2.94 23.08 10.48
C SER A 275 3.32 23.60 11.87
N SER A 276 4.36 24.41 11.97
CA SER A 276 4.70 25.15 13.19
C SER A 276 3.64 26.24 13.45
N GLY A 277 2.49 25.88 14.03
CA GLY A 277 1.38 26.80 14.32
C GLY A 277 0.20 26.18 15.09
N VAL A 278 -0.56 27.01 15.80
CA VAL A 278 -1.65 26.63 16.72
C VAL A 278 -2.99 26.50 15.96
N ALA A 279 -3.10 25.47 15.12
CA ALA A 279 -4.32 24.79 14.67
C ALA A 279 -3.90 23.77 13.59
N ALA A 280 -4.30 22.51 13.75
CA ALA A 280 -3.70 21.32 13.15
C ALA A 280 -3.89 21.14 11.62
N THR A 281 -3.52 22.11 10.79
CA THR A 281 -3.36 21.90 9.34
C THR A 281 -1.95 21.37 9.05
N ARG A 282 -1.87 20.20 8.43
CA ARG A 282 -0.59 19.59 8.04
C ARG A 282 -0.25 19.98 6.61
N THR A 283 1.00 20.32 6.37
CA THR A 283 1.44 20.79 5.04
C THR A 283 1.82 19.59 4.18
N PRO A 284 1.20 19.39 3.00
CA PRO A 284 1.57 18.31 2.10
C PRO A 284 2.83 18.64 1.30
N TYR A 285 3.63 17.62 1.00
CA TYR A 285 4.81 17.68 0.14
C TYR A 285 4.94 16.41 -0.70
N ILE A 286 5.61 16.53 -1.86
CA ILE A 286 5.85 15.40 -2.76
C ILE A 286 7.02 14.58 -2.24
N VAL A 287 6.79 13.30 -1.99
CA VAL A 287 7.83 12.34 -1.58
C VAL A 287 8.48 11.71 -2.81
N ASN A 288 7.66 11.32 -3.78
CA ASN A 288 8.10 10.66 -4.99
C ASN A 288 7.07 10.81 -6.09
N ALA A 289 7.49 10.70 -7.35
CA ALA A 289 6.62 10.62 -8.50
C ALA A 289 7.14 9.56 -9.46
N ILE A 290 6.23 8.81 -10.05
CA ILE A 290 6.54 7.82 -11.07
C ILE A 290 5.59 7.96 -12.24
N HIS A 291 6.02 7.48 -13.40
CA HIS A 291 5.21 7.37 -14.59
C HIS A 291 4.99 5.88 -14.88
N THR A 292 3.74 5.48 -15.02
CA THR A 292 3.34 4.10 -15.30
C THR A 292 2.62 4.01 -16.63
N LEU A 293 3.02 3.04 -17.45
CA LEU A 293 2.47 2.79 -18.79
C LEU A 293 2.16 1.30 -18.94
N TRP A 294 0.97 0.97 -19.43
CA TRP A 294 0.55 -0.41 -19.68
C TRP A 294 1.48 -1.11 -20.67
N LYS A 295 1.82 -2.38 -20.40
CA LYS A 295 2.59 -3.23 -21.30
C LYS A 295 1.66 -4.15 -22.05
N ASP A 296 1.92 -4.33 -23.34
CA ASP A 296 1.32 -5.43 -24.09
C ASP A 296 1.95 -6.75 -23.66
N ASP A 297 1.12 -7.67 -23.16
CA ASP A 297 1.54 -9.03 -22.77
C ASP A 297 2.14 -9.85 -23.93
N ASN A 298 2.01 -9.37 -25.19
CA ASN A 298 2.54 -10.00 -26.40
C ASN A 298 3.79 -9.31 -26.98
N ALA A 299 4.31 -8.25 -26.36
CA ALA A 299 5.53 -7.60 -26.81
C ALA A 299 6.75 -8.38 -26.29
N ASP A 300 6.96 -9.57 -26.84
CA ASP A 300 8.21 -10.30 -26.67
C ASP A 300 9.37 -9.44 -27.19
N SER A 301 10.45 -9.45 -26.42
CA SER A 301 11.64 -8.63 -26.58
C SER A 301 12.32 -8.83 -27.94
N SER A 302 11.99 -8.00 -28.93
CA SER A 302 12.88 -7.51 -29.99
C SER A 302 12.07 -7.01 -31.18
N THR A 303 11.50 -5.81 -31.12
CA THR A 303 11.43 -4.90 -32.29
C THR A 303 10.87 -3.56 -31.86
N SER A 304 11.52 -2.53 -32.38
CA SER A 304 11.25 -1.12 -32.15
C SER A 304 9.85 -0.71 -32.63
N SER A 305 9.21 0.15 -31.82
CA SER A 305 8.37 1.26 -32.27
C SER A 305 7.44 0.95 -33.45
N THR A 306 6.35 0.23 -33.22
CA THR A 306 5.16 0.41 -34.06
C THR A 306 3.89 0.08 -33.28
N SER A 307 3.20 1.16 -32.90
CA SER A 307 1.73 1.26 -32.86
C SER A 307 0.98 0.51 -31.73
N THR A 308 0.77 1.24 -30.63
CA THR A 308 -0.34 1.11 -29.67
C THR A 308 -1.74 1.07 -30.33
N THR A 309 -1.84 1.43 -31.62
CA THR A 309 -3.09 1.34 -32.40
C THR A 309 -3.61 -0.10 -32.52
N ASN A 310 -2.76 -1.12 -32.35
CA ASN A 310 -3.19 -2.53 -32.34
C ASN A 310 -3.82 -2.99 -31.00
N MET A 311 -3.67 -2.25 -29.89
CA MET A 311 -4.44 -2.51 -28.65
C MET A 311 -5.93 -2.21 -28.85
N ILE A 312 -6.24 -1.24 -29.71
CA ILE A 312 -7.59 -0.76 -30.01
C ILE A 312 -8.35 -1.76 -30.90
N ALA A 313 -7.66 -2.57 -31.70
CA ALA A 313 -8.27 -3.42 -32.73
C ALA A 313 -8.73 -4.81 -32.25
N ARG A 314 -8.35 -5.25 -31.05
CA ARG A 314 -8.85 -6.52 -30.50
C ARG A 314 -10.06 -6.23 -29.61
N ASN A 315 -11.03 -7.15 -29.59
CA ASN A 315 -12.20 -7.16 -28.71
C ASN A 315 -11.82 -7.32 -27.22
N ALA A 316 -10.75 -6.67 -26.75
CA ALA A 316 -10.32 -6.71 -25.37
C ALA A 316 -11.29 -5.86 -24.55
N THR A 317 -12.23 -6.53 -23.91
CA THR A 317 -13.14 -5.98 -22.89
C THR A 317 -12.41 -5.66 -21.58
N LYS A 318 -11.12 -6.04 -21.44
CA LYS A 318 -10.27 -5.87 -20.25
C LYS A 318 -8.91 -5.24 -20.60
N LEU A 319 -8.33 -4.53 -19.62
CA LEU A 319 -6.99 -3.93 -19.72
C LEU A 319 -5.86 -4.98 -19.65
N PRO A 320 -4.64 -4.68 -20.15
CA PRO A 320 -3.47 -5.55 -20.01
C PRO A 320 -3.09 -5.79 -18.55
N LYS A 321 -2.45 -6.93 -18.24
CA LYS A 321 -2.13 -7.33 -16.85
C LYS A 321 -0.79 -6.81 -16.32
N GLY A 322 -0.06 -5.99 -17.08
CA GLY A 322 1.24 -5.48 -16.69
C GLY A 322 1.47 -4.01 -17.06
N TYR A 323 2.40 -3.36 -16.36
CA TYR A 323 2.83 -2.00 -16.68
C TYR A 323 4.34 -1.82 -16.46
N SER A 324 4.97 -0.90 -17.20
CA SER A 324 6.29 -0.35 -16.85
C SER A 324 6.11 0.78 -15.86
N ALA A 325 7.06 0.93 -14.94
CA ALA A 325 7.14 2.07 -14.04
C ALA A 325 8.53 2.71 -14.16
N ALA A 326 8.56 4.03 -14.28
CA ALA A 326 9.79 4.81 -14.31
C ALA A 326 9.69 5.98 -13.34
N ARG A 327 10.81 6.31 -12.67
CA ARG A 327 10.86 7.46 -11.78
C ARG A 327 10.75 8.78 -12.56
N VAL A 328 9.99 9.72 -12.00
CA VAL A 328 9.82 11.07 -12.51
C VAL A 328 10.63 12.03 -11.65
N THR A 329 11.56 12.75 -12.28
CA THR A 329 12.52 13.65 -11.64
C THR A 329 12.39 15.06 -12.21
N PRO A 330 12.97 16.10 -11.59
CA PRO A 330 12.99 17.45 -12.16
C PRO A 330 13.61 17.52 -13.57
N GLN A 331 14.45 16.55 -13.95
CA GLN A 331 15.10 16.45 -15.26
C GLN A 331 14.26 15.66 -16.28
N THR A 332 13.17 15.01 -15.85
CA THR A 332 12.28 14.27 -16.74
C THR A 332 11.48 15.25 -17.60
N THR A 333 11.55 15.07 -18.92
CA THR A 333 10.87 15.92 -19.90
C THR A 333 10.03 15.08 -20.86
N TRP A 334 8.93 15.64 -21.34
CA TRP A 334 8.11 15.05 -22.40
C TRP A 334 8.06 16.02 -23.59
N PRO A 335 9.00 15.94 -24.55
CA PRO A 335 9.09 16.90 -25.66
C PRO A 335 7.79 17.05 -26.47
N GLN A 336 7.02 15.96 -26.58
CA GLN A 336 5.73 15.94 -27.25
C GLN A 336 4.61 16.68 -26.48
N TYR A 337 4.81 16.94 -25.18
CA TYR A 337 3.86 17.64 -24.30
C TYR A 337 4.59 18.73 -23.50
N PRO A 338 4.99 19.85 -24.14
CA PRO A 338 5.87 20.84 -23.54
C PRO A 338 5.30 21.57 -22.32
N GLN A 339 3.98 21.49 -22.08
CA GLN A 339 3.30 22.03 -20.89
C GLN A 339 3.38 21.08 -19.69
N ILE A 340 3.73 19.81 -19.94
CA ILE A 340 3.85 18.77 -18.93
C ILE A 340 5.30 18.72 -18.47
N SER A 341 5.51 18.98 -17.19
CA SER A 341 6.82 19.00 -16.55
C SER A 341 6.70 18.51 -15.11
N TYR A 342 7.83 18.18 -14.48
CA TYR A 342 7.84 17.85 -13.06
C TYR A 342 7.25 18.96 -12.18
N SER A 343 7.59 20.23 -12.46
CA SER A 343 7.08 21.36 -11.66
C SER A 343 5.58 21.55 -11.82
N THR A 344 5.05 21.46 -13.04
CA THR A 344 3.60 21.59 -13.27
C THR A 344 2.82 20.40 -12.69
N LEU A 345 3.35 19.18 -12.79
CA LEU A 345 2.76 17.98 -12.17
C LEU A 345 2.70 18.10 -10.64
N THR A 346 3.82 18.48 -10.01
CA THR A 346 3.90 18.58 -8.54
C THR A 346 3.07 19.72 -7.99
N ALA A 347 3.03 20.88 -8.68
CA ALA A 347 2.15 21.99 -8.33
C ALA A 347 0.67 21.57 -8.38
N TYR A 348 0.27 20.91 -9.47
CA TYR A 348 -1.10 20.39 -9.62
C TYR A 348 -1.45 19.38 -8.52
N ALA A 349 -0.58 18.38 -8.28
CA ALA A 349 -0.79 17.36 -7.27
C ALA A 349 -0.96 17.96 -5.87
N LEU A 350 -0.11 18.93 -5.50
CA LEU A 350 -0.21 19.60 -4.20
C LEU A 350 -1.45 20.49 -4.07
N ASP A 351 -1.88 21.17 -5.14
CA ASP A 351 -3.11 21.97 -5.12
C ASP A 351 -4.34 21.09 -4.87
N VAL A 352 -4.50 20.02 -5.66
CA VAL A 352 -5.60 19.07 -5.48
C VAL A 352 -5.56 18.44 -4.09
N TYR A 353 -4.38 18.01 -3.62
CA TYR A 353 -4.24 17.41 -2.30
C TYR A 353 -4.64 18.36 -1.16
N LYS A 354 -4.21 19.62 -1.22
CA LYS A 354 -4.59 20.65 -0.23
C LYS A 354 -6.10 20.87 -0.23
N ARG A 355 -6.73 20.90 -1.40
CA ARG A 355 -8.19 21.03 -1.52
C ARG A 355 -8.90 19.84 -0.90
N LEU A 356 -8.47 18.62 -1.19
CA LEU A 356 -9.01 17.40 -0.58
C LEU A 356 -8.88 17.41 0.95
N GLN A 357 -7.73 17.84 1.49
CA GLN A 357 -7.54 18.00 2.93
C GLN A 357 -8.46 19.07 3.52
N ALA A 358 -8.75 20.14 2.77
CA ALA A 358 -9.55 21.27 3.22
C ALA A 358 -11.06 21.06 3.11
N THR A 359 -11.54 20.03 2.38
CA THR A 359 -12.99 19.82 2.22
C THR A 359 -13.68 19.49 3.54
N GLY A 360 -12.96 18.83 4.47
CA GLY A 360 -13.56 18.27 5.67
C GLY A 360 -14.50 17.09 5.41
N ASP A 361 -14.51 16.56 4.18
CA ASP A 361 -15.34 15.42 3.82
C ASP A 361 -14.96 14.20 4.66
N ILE A 362 -15.99 13.40 4.97
CA ILE A 362 -15.82 12.10 5.60
C ILE A 362 -15.06 11.21 4.60
N GLY A 363 -14.03 10.49 5.06
CA GLY A 363 -13.24 9.62 4.17
C GLY A 363 -11.90 10.18 3.70
N PHE A 364 -11.51 11.39 4.15
CA PHE A 364 -10.20 11.99 3.88
C PHE A 364 -9.36 12.28 5.13
N SER A 365 -9.73 11.70 6.28
CA SER A 365 -9.00 11.87 7.53
C SER A 365 -7.56 11.35 7.44
N SER A 366 -7.33 10.29 6.66
CA SER A 366 -5.99 9.73 6.44
C SER A 366 -5.09 10.59 5.55
N LEU A 367 -5.65 11.58 4.84
CA LEU A 367 -4.85 12.57 4.11
C LEU A 367 -4.05 13.47 5.05
N ASN A 368 -4.32 13.44 6.37
CA ASN A 368 -3.42 14.00 7.37
C ASN A 368 -2.10 13.24 7.49
N VAL A 369 -1.94 12.09 6.85
CA VAL A 369 -0.67 11.34 6.81
C VAL A 369 -0.09 11.45 5.41
N GLY A 370 -0.84 10.99 4.41
CA GLY A 370 -0.38 10.92 3.03
C GLY A 370 -1.35 10.17 2.12
N ALA A 371 -1.07 10.18 0.82
CA ALA A 371 -1.72 9.34 -0.19
C ALA A 371 -0.83 9.20 -1.44
N ARG A 372 -1.28 8.40 -2.39
CA ARG A 372 -0.82 8.39 -3.78
C ARG A 372 -1.95 8.93 -4.65
N LEU A 373 -1.64 9.90 -5.51
CA LEU A 373 -2.55 10.41 -6.54
C LEU A 373 -2.17 9.77 -7.87
N ASP A 374 -3.13 9.13 -8.52
CA ASP A 374 -2.98 8.60 -9.87
C ASP A 374 -3.52 9.66 -10.84
N ILE A 375 -2.62 10.30 -11.57
CA ILE A 375 -2.84 11.53 -12.32
C ILE A 375 -2.68 11.26 -13.81
N GLY A 376 -3.74 11.47 -14.57
CA GLY A 376 -3.71 11.45 -16.02
C GLY A 376 -3.40 12.84 -16.60
N VAL A 377 -3.05 12.86 -17.88
CA VAL A 377 -2.92 14.09 -18.67
C VAL A 377 -4.22 14.29 -19.46
N ALA A 378 -4.73 15.52 -19.48
CA ALA A 378 -5.95 15.87 -20.20
C ALA A 378 -5.80 15.61 -21.72
N PRO A 379 -6.90 15.35 -22.46
CA PRO A 379 -6.85 14.99 -23.89
C PRO A 379 -6.14 16.01 -24.79
N ASP A 380 -6.10 17.27 -24.38
CA ASP A 380 -5.41 18.34 -25.11
C ASP A 380 -3.89 18.38 -24.85
N GLY A 381 -3.38 17.55 -23.94
CA GLY A 381 -1.97 17.48 -23.56
C GLY A 381 -1.47 18.68 -22.76
N LYS A 382 -2.36 19.55 -22.24
CA LYS A 382 -1.99 20.81 -21.59
C LYS A 382 -2.18 20.81 -20.07
N GLY A 383 -3.01 19.92 -19.55
CA GLY A 383 -3.37 19.88 -18.14
C GLY A 383 -3.35 18.47 -17.57
N PHE A 384 -3.74 18.38 -16.30
CA PHE A 384 -3.80 17.15 -15.53
C PHE A 384 -5.20 16.93 -14.97
N PHE A 385 -5.51 15.68 -14.65
CA PHE A 385 -6.68 15.31 -13.86
C PHE A 385 -6.31 14.17 -12.91
N VAL A 386 -6.91 14.14 -11.71
CA VAL A 386 -6.77 12.99 -10.81
C VAL A 386 -7.79 11.92 -11.19
N ASN A 387 -7.30 10.72 -11.51
CA ASN A 387 -8.09 9.53 -11.82
C ASN A 387 -8.39 8.71 -10.56
N GLU A 388 -7.48 8.68 -9.58
CA GLU A 388 -7.66 7.94 -8.32
C GLU A 388 -6.83 8.57 -7.18
N VAL A 389 -7.33 8.48 -5.94
CA VAL A 389 -6.55 8.71 -4.72
C VAL A 389 -6.49 7.42 -3.91
N THR A 390 -5.27 6.90 -3.73
CA THR A 390 -5.03 5.74 -2.88
C THR A 390 -4.46 6.21 -1.54
N ARG A 391 -5.15 5.95 -0.44
CA ARG A 391 -4.69 6.32 0.91
C ARG A 391 -3.32 5.71 1.20
N TRP A 392 -2.48 6.37 2.01
CA TRP A 392 -1.09 5.96 2.21
C TRP A 392 -0.91 4.50 2.69
N TYR A 393 -1.86 3.97 3.48
CA TYR A 393 -1.82 2.59 3.95
C TYR A 393 -2.14 1.58 2.84
N GLY A 394 -2.81 1.99 1.77
CA GLY A 394 -3.05 1.17 0.56
C GLY A 394 -2.16 1.52 -0.62
N ALA A 395 -1.31 2.55 -0.51
CA ALA A 395 -0.58 3.14 -1.64
C ALA A 395 0.67 2.34 -2.05
N HIS A 396 0.54 1.05 -2.34
CA HIS A 396 1.69 0.16 -2.55
C HIS A 396 2.46 0.50 -3.83
N GLN A 397 3.76 0.79 -3.69
CA GLN A 397 4.70 0.74 -4.81
C GLN A 397 6.16 0.69 -4.35
N PHE A 398 6.73 -0.51 -4.27
CA PHE A 398 8.18 -0.71 -4.06
C PHE A 398 8.77 -1.35 -5.29
N ALA A 399 9.56 -0.58 -6.02
CA ALA A 399 10.40 -1.12 -7.06
C ALA A 399 11.75 -0.42 -6.98
N VAL A 400 12.81 -1.19 -7.26
CA VAL A 400 14.17 -0.66 -7.37
C VAL A 400 14.23 0.44 -8.44
N GLU A 401 13.36 0.34 -9.44
CA GLU A 401 13.25 1.24 -10.57
C GLU A 401 12.47 2.53 -10.26
N THR A 402 11.75 2.58 -9.13
CA THR A 402 10.86 3.71 -8.80
C THR A 402 11.34 4.57 -7.64
N GLN A 403 12.30 4.10 -6.84
CA GLN A 403 12.84 4.80 -5.69
C GLN A 403 14.37 4.73 -5.70
N GLU A 404 15.04 5.70 -5.09
CA GLU A 404 16.49 5.59 -4.83
C GLU A 404 16.75 4.62 -3.70
N GLU A 405 17.95 4.02 -3.66
CA GLU A 405 18.40 3.31 -2.47
C GLU A 405 18.23 4.20 -1.23
N PRO A 406 17.61 3.68 -0.16
CA PRO A 406 17.36 2.26 0.08
C PRO A 406 15.95 1.71 -0.30
N TYR A 407 15.25 2.38 -1.22
CA TYR A 407 13.94 2.01 -1.77
C TYR A 407 12.79 2.10 -0.76
N ASP A 408 12.89 2.99 0.23
CA ASP A 408 11.91 3.14 1.31
C ASP A 408 11.48 4.58 1.60
N SER A 409 11.81 5.54 0.73
CA SER A 409 11.56 6.97 0.99
C SER A 409 10.09 7.24 1.23
N VAL A 410 9.20 6.58 0.48
CA VAL A 410 7.74 6.66 0.63
C VAL A 410 7.30 6.13 2.01
N ALA A 411 7.73 4.92 2.37
CA ALA A 411 7.37 4.30 3.65
C ALA A 411 7.89 5.10 4.86
N ARG A 412 9.10 5.65 4.75
CA ARG A 412 9.72 6.51 5.77
C ARG A 412 8.94 7.81 5.95
N ALA A 413 8.54 8.45 4.86
CA ALA A 413 7.74 9.67 4.89
C ALA A 413 6.36 9.43 5.52
N PHE A 414 5.69 8.33 5.17
CA PHE A 414 4.41 7.96 5.79
C PHE A 414 4.55 7.59 7.27
N ALA A 415 5.60 6.86 7.66
CA ALA A 415 5.88 6.56 9.07
C ALA A 415 6.06 7.84 9.89
N LYS A 416 6.85 8.80 9.37
CA LYS A 416 7.04 10.10 10.01
C LYS A 416 5.72 10.84 10.16
N ALA A 417 4.98 10.98 9.06
CA ALA A 417 3.71 11.70 9.08
C ALA A 417 2.71 11.07 10.05
N PHE A 418 2.60 9.74 10.07
CA PHE A 418 1.69 9.02 10.98
C PHE A 418 2.12 9.11 12.45
N ALA A 419 3.42 9.02 12.74
CA ALA A 419 3.91 9.21 14.09
C ALA A 419 3.56 10.63 14.61
N GLU A 420 3.70 11.65 13.76
CA GLU A 420 3.36 13.02 14.10
C GLU A 420 1.85 13.23 14.31
N THR A 421 0.97 12.59 13.51
CA THR A 421 -0.49 12.69 13.72
C THR A 421 -0.92 12.05 15.04
N LEU A 422 -0.17 11.05 15.49
CA LEU A 422 -0.32 10.46 16.81
C LEU A 422 0.33 11.35 17.91
N GLY A 423 1.14 12.34 17.57
CA GLY A 423 1.86 13.18 18.53
C GLY A 423 3.07 12.47 19.15
N ALA A 424 3.61 11.44 18.49
CA ALA A 424 4.85 10.80 18.86
C ALA A 424 6.05 11.60 18.33
N LYS A 425 7.13 11.65 19.13
CA LYS A 425 8.42 12.22 18.73
C LYS A 425 9.38 11.10 18.35
N MET A 426 10.36 11.39 17.50
CA MET A 426 11.46 10.45 17.25
C MET A 426 12.18 10.12 18.56
N ARG A 427 12.64 8.88 18.71
CA ARG A 427 13.48 8.49 19.84
C ARG A 427 14.78 9.28 19.82
N ASN A 428 15.30 9.64 20.99
CA ASN A 428 16.64 10.24 21.06
C ASN A 428 17.69 9.19 20.66
N ILE A 429 18.71 9.60 19.91
CA ILE A 429 19.79 8.71 19.43
C ILE A 429 20.44 7.93 20.59
N GLU A 430 20.55 8.54 21.76
CA GLU A 430 21.07 7.90 22.98
C GLU A 430 20.16 6.76 23.51
N GLU A 431 18.84 6.91 23.44
CA GLU A 431 17.87 5.87 23.85
C GLU A 431 17.89 4.67 22.90
N VAL A 432 18.07 4.93 21.60
CA VAL A 432 18.21 3.88 20.57
C VAL A 432 19.46 3.05 20.84
N ASN A 433 20.60 3.70 21.13
CA ASN A 433 21.86 3.01 21.42
C ASN A 433 21.82 2.22 22.74
N THR A 434 21.15 2.73 23.77
CA THR A 434 21.08 2.07 25.09
C THR A 434 20.30 0.75 25.05
N ARG A 435 19.21 0.67 24.28
CA ARG A 435 18.46 -0.60 24.10
C ARG A 435 19.20 -1.63 23.24
N VAL A 436 20.01 -1.19 22.27
CA VAL A 436 20.86 -2.09 21.47
C VAL A 436 21.95 -2.71 22.35
N ILE A 437 22.57 -1.92 23.24
CA ILE A 437 23.61 -2.40 24.17
C ILE A 437 23.01 -3.34 25.23
N ALA A 438 21.82 -3.04 25.76
CA ALA A 438 21.16 -3.87 26.77
C ALA A 438 20.70 -5.27 26.27
N LYS A 439 20.58 -5.47 24.95
CA LYS A 439 20.15 -6.73 24.33
C LYS A 439 21.29 -7.62 23.80
N VAL A 440 22.56 -7.23 23.99
CA VAL A 440 23.72 -8.10 23.69
C VAL A 440 24.11 -8.83 24.98
N PRO A 441 23.86 -10.16 25.11
CA PRO A 441 24.36 -10.90 26.25
C PRO A 441 25.88 -10.90 26.20
N SER A 442 26.53 -10.43 27.26
CA SER A 442 27.99 -10.44 27.42
C SER A 442 28.52 -11.87 27.53
N ARG A 443 28.57 -12.62 26.43
CA ARG A 443 29.39 -13.84 26.35
C ARG A 443 30.79 -13.48 25.89
N ARG A 444 31.54 -12.75 26.74
CA ARG A 444 33.00 -12.88 26.78
C ARG A 444 33.29 -14.06 27.72
N ARG A 445 33.48 -15.24 27.14
CA ARG A 445 34.10 -16.37 27.86
C ARG A 445 35.58 -16.04 28.01
N THR A 446 35.99 -15.73 29.22
CA THR A 446 37.38 -15.84 29.66
C THR A 446 37.75 -17.32 29.60
N ILE A 447 38.57 -17.72 28.64
CA ILE A 447 39.22 -19.04 28.69
C ILE A 447 40.53 -18.82 29.42
N ALA A 448 40.57 -19.20 30.70
CA ALA A 448 41.81 -19.44 31.40
C ALA A 448 42.40 -20.75 30.85
N ALA A 449 43.59 -20.67 30.28
CA ALA A 449 44.38 -21.84 29.90
C ALA A 449 45.04 -22.39 31.17
N GLU A 450 44.54 -23.50 31.71
CA GLU A 450 45.31 -24.36 32.60
C GLU A 450 46.10 -25.35 31.74
N GLU A 451 47.42 -25.15 31.70
CA GLU A 451 48.37 -26.13 31.21
C GLU A 451 48.39 -27.34 32.16
N THR A 452 47.84 -28.47 31.71
CA THR A 452 48.17 -29.77 32.33
C THR A 452 49.16 -30.50 31.43
N VAL A 453 50.43 -30.42 31.85
CA VAL A 453 51.56 -31.17 31.31
C VAL A 453 51.37 -32.65 31.66
N VAL A 454 51.14 -33.50 30.66
CA VAL A 454 51.36 -34.96 30.79
C VAL A 454 52.32 -35.41 29.70
N LYS A 455 53.51 -35.83 30.13
CA LYS A 455 54.60 -36.31 29.27
C LYS A 455 54.44 -37.82 28.95
N ARG A 456 54.35 -38.11 27.64
CA ARG A 456 55.03 -39.20 26.88
C ARG A 456 54.57 -40.67 27.12
N PRO A 457 54.77 -41.62 26.16
CA PRO A 457 55.89 -41.67 25.21
C PRO A 457 55.61 -42.02 23.72
N ARG A 458 56.66 -41.73 22.95
CA ARG A 458 56.89 -41.94 21.51
C ARG A 458 56.70 -43.41 21.07
N ARG A 459 56.11 -43.59 19.89
CA ARG A 459 56.49 -44.67 18.96
C ARG A 459 56.70 -44.12 17.55
N LYS A 460 57.82 -44.54 16.95
CA LYS A 460 58.23 -44.37 15.54
C LYS A 460 57.47 -45.39 14.68
N GLY A 461 57.18 -45.07 13.43
CA GLY A 461 56.74 -46.06 12.43
C GLY A 461 56.33 -45.42 11.10
N HIS A 462 56.84 -45.98 10.01
CA HIS A 462 56.81 -45.52 8.61
C HIS A 462 55.49 -45.78 7.84
N HIS A 463 55.45 -45.20 6.62
CA HIS A 463 54.65 -45.51 5.40
C HIS A 463 53.34 -44.72 5.21
N ASN A 464 53.21 -43.84 4.20
CA ASN A 464 53.05 -44.01 2.74
C ASN A 464 51.62 -44.39 2.30
N TYR A 465 50.96 -43.45 1.59
CA TYR A 465 49.79 -43.54 0.68
C TYR A 465 48.52 -44.26 1.26
N ASP A 466 47.27 -44.02 0.86
CA ASP A 466 46.74 -43.66 -0.44
C ASP A 466 45.27 -43.18 -0.31
N LEU A 467 44.80 -42.48 -1.34
CA LEU A 467 43.38 -42.30 -1.62
C LEU A 467 42.69 -43.67 -1.76
N ARG A 468 41.41 -43.75 -1.35
CA ARG A 468 40.41 -44.49 -2.13
C ARG A 468 39.00 -43.94 -1.97
N ILE A 469 38.38 -43.87 -3.13
CA ILE A 469 37.05 -43.44 -3.50
C ILE A 469 36.10 -44.66 -3.43
N LEU A 470 34.86 -44.38 -3.00
CA LEU A 470 33.56 -45.05 -3.22
C LEU A 470 33.22 -46.42 -2.60
N GLY A 471 32.01 -46.41 -2.05
CA GLY A 471 31.09 -47.50 -1.73
C GLY A 471 29.77 -46.86 -1.36
#